data_AF-X0TN50-F1
#
_entry.id   AF-X0TN50-F1
#
_cell.length_a   1.000
_cell.length_b   1.000
_cell.length_c   1.000
_cell.angle_alpha   90.00
_cell.angle_beta   90.00
_cell.angle_gamma   90.00
#
_symmetry.space_group_name_H-M   'P 1'
#
loop_
_entity.id
_entity.type
_entity.pdbx_description
1 polymer ?
#
loop_
_entity_poly.entity_id
_entity_poly.type
_entity_poly.pdbx_seq_one_letter_code
_entity_poly.pdbx_strand_id
1 'polypeptide(L)'
;NSPFVATSTAGSVTSNEAGHWDSVTAEAENRIFLEDAGYDITTKSLTAHTGYVTINAQGGKVYAQGPITAGTNVEITATDESSDAIFIDENVNAGSDILLKNNTFVAHSKKLTAGSDVTVNRGKKLSSNGNLEVEAVTGNVIFGGEVVTRGSLTVDAGTDITAHGNVTASTGGLGDLVMTADSDDNGDGDLTAHGELTTYGGDIILSASDNTIYLNENVNADVADDGDIWLNNNTVVAHGKKLTAGSDVTVNRGKKLSGSGNLAVEAITGNVIFGG
;
A
#
# COMPACT_ATOMS: atom_id res chain seq x y z
N ASN A 1 -34.39 8.23 -1.07
CA ASN A 1 -33.14 8.68 -0.44
C ASN A 1 -32.51 9.76 -1.29
N SER A 2 -32.00 10.80 -0.65
CA SER A 2 -31.48 11.99 -1.34
C SER A 2 -29.96 12.04 -1.16
N PRO A 3 -29.20 12.41 -2.19
CA PRO A 3 -27.76 12.64 -2.04
C PRO A 3 -27.52 13.70 -0.97
N PHE A 4 -26.54 13.45 -0.10
CA PHE A 4 -26.09 14.46 0.85
C PHE A 4 -25.01 15.30 0.20
N VAL A 5 -25.31 16.58 0.04
CA VAL A 5 -24.35 17.58 -0.42
C VAL A 5 -24.21 18.61 0.67
N ALA A 6 -23.02 18.72 1.25
CA ALA A 6 -22.73 19.70 2.29
C ALA A 6 -21.43 20.45 2.01
N THR A 7 -21.46 21.75 2.20
CA THR A 7 -20.28 22.61 2.10
C THR A 7 -20.18 23.47 3.35
N SER A 8 -19.00 23.49 3.98
CA SER A 8 -18.70 24.31 5.15
C SER A 8 -17.42 25.11 4.92
N THR A 9 -17.56 26.42 4.80
CA THR A 9 -16.45 27.33 4.47
C THR A 9 -15.56 27.72 5.65
N ALA A 10 -15.94 27.38 6.88
CA ALA A 10 -15.20 27.75 8.08
C ALA A 10 -15.21 26.69 9.19
N GLY A 11 -15.74 25.49 8.91
CA GLY A 11 -16.06 24.53 9.96
C GLY A 11 -15.97 23.07 9.54
N SER A 12 -16.79 22.26 10.19
CA SER A 12 -16.85 20.82 9.95
C SER A 12 -18.16 20.40 9.30
N VAL A 13 -18.11 19.36 8.48
CA VAL A 13 -19.27 18.55 8.13
C VAL A 13 -19.28 17.35 9.06
N THR A 14 -20.39 17.17 9.78
CA THR A 14 -20.61 16.00 10.64
C THR A 14 -21.95 15.42 10.30
N SER A 15 -22.00 14.11 10.10
CA SER A 15 -23.24 13.40 9.87
C SER A 15 -23.24 12.08 10.62
N ASN A 16 -24.21 11.94 11.51
CA ASN A 16 -24.42 10.77 12.35
C ASN A 16 -25.81 10.21 12.01
N GLU A 17 -25.90 8.92 11.74
CA GLU A 17 -27.17 8.18 11.63
C GLU A 17 -28.15 8.68 10.55
N ALA A 18 -27.77 8.68 9.27
CA ALA A 18 -28.80 8.56 8.23
C ALA A 18 -29.13 7.07 8.08
N GLY A 19 -30.41 6.70 8.04
CA GLY A 19 -30.80 5.29 7.87
C GLY A 19 -30.36 4.63 6.54
N HIS A 20 -29.62 5.35 5.68
CA HIS A 20 -28.84 4.89 4.52
C HIS A 20 -28.24 6.11 3.77
N TRP A 21 -26.94 6.13 3.45
CA TRP A 21 -26.34 7.13 2.57
C TRP A 21 -26.15 6.59 1.13
N ASP A 22 -27.06 6.94 0.22
CA ASP A 22 -26.92 6.57 -1.20
C ASP A 22 -25.65 7.19 -1.83
N SER A 23 -25.31 8.44 -1.45
CA SER A 23 -24.06 9.12 -1.83
C SER A 23 -23.82 10.39 -1.03
N VAL A 24 -22.56 10.62 -0.63
CA VAL A 24 -22.12 11.80 0.13
C VAL A 24 -21.09 12.59 -0.68
N THR A 25 -21.37 13.87 -0.94
CA THR A 25 -20.38 14.86 -1.38
C THR A 25 -20.22 15.89 -0.27
N ALA A 26 -19.00 16.09 0.21
CA ALA A 26 -18.73 17.07 1.26
C ALA A 26 -17.44 17.85 1.03
N GLU A 27 -17.51 19.15 1.30
CA GLU A 27 -16.34 20.03 1.35
C GLU A 27 -16.35 20.78 2.68
N ALA A 28 -15.24 20.75 3.41
CA ALA A 28 -15.10 21.41 4.70
C ALA A 28 -13.73 22.06 4.82
N GLU A 29 -13.65 23.19 5.53
CA GLU A 29 -12.36 23.80 5.82
C GLU A 29 -11.52 22.92 6.75
N ASN A 30 -12.13 22.41 7.82
CA ASN A 30 -11.39 21.70 8.87
C ASN A 30 -11.65 20.19 8.85
N ARG A 31 -12.91 19.76 8.94
CA ARG A 31 -13.21 18.35 9.22
C ARG A 31 -14.41 17.82 8.46
N ILE A 32 -14.29 16.59 7.98
CA ILE A 32 -15.42 15.76 7.58
C ILE A 32 -15.46 14.52 8.47
N PHE A 33 -16.58 14.31 9.18
CA PHE A 33 -16.83 13.12 9.98
C PHE A 33 -18.15 12.49 9.54
N LEU A 34 -18.06 11.27 8.99
CA LEU A 34 -19.21 10.48 8.57
C LEU A 34 -19.26 9.23 9.42
N GLU A 35 -20.39 9.01 10.09
CA GLU A 35 -20.62 7.82 10.90
C GLU A 35 -22.00 7.23 10.62
N ASP A 36 -22.02 5.94 10.34
CA ASP A 36 -23.23 5.15 10.16
C ASP A 36 -23.14 3.90 11.02
N ALA A 37 -24.11 3.73 11.91
CA ALA A 37 -24.14 2.65 12.89
C ALA A 37 -24.63 1.31 12.30
N GLY A 38 -25.29 1.32 11.14
CA GLY A 38 -26.06 0.17 10.66
C GLY A 38 -25.97 -0.12 9.16
N TYR A 39 -25.37 0.76 8.37
CA TYR A 39 -25.37 0.65 6.92
C TYR A 39 -24.03 1.01 6.29
N ASP A 40 -23.97 0.75 4.98
CA ASP A 40 -22.87 1.16 4.12
C ASP A 40 -22.81 2.70 3.99
N ILE A 41 -21.59 3.24 3.86
CA ILE A 41 -21.37 4.64 3.51
C ILE A 41 -20.82 4.72 2.09
N THR A 42 -21.55 5.38 1.20
CA THR A 42 -21.07 5.69 -0.15
C THR A 42 -20.67 7.16 -0.27
N THR A 43 -19.45 7.45 -0.71
CA THR A 43 -18.95 8.82 -0.91
C THR A 43 -18.64 9.08 -2.39
N LYS A 44 -18.86 10.30 -2.84
CA LYS A 44 -18.65 10.75 -4.23
C LYS A 44 -17.52 11.76 -4.36
N SER A 45 -17.25 12.52 -3.31
CA SER A 45 -16.07 13.37 -3.18
C SER A 45 -16.05 13.94 -1.77
N LEU A 46 -14.91 13.85 -1.08
CA LEU A 46 -14.71 14.45 0.23
C LEU A 46 -13.44 15.29 0.21
N THR A 47 -13.56 16.57 0.57
CA THR A 47 -12.42 17.48 0.69
C THR A 47 -12.44 18.18 2.03
N ALA A 48 -11.47 17.89 2.90
CA ALA A 48 -11.17 18.68 4.09
C ALA A 48 -9.87 19.47 3.85
N HIS A 49 -9.94 20.80 3.75
CA HIS A 49 -8.79 21.62 3.29
C HIS A 49 -7.60 21.62 4.25
N THR A 50 -7.84 21.72 5.56
CA THR A 50 -6.78 21.88 6.58
C THR A 50 -6.74 20.80 7.64
N GLY A 51 -7.78 19.96 7.72
CA GLY A 51 -7.85 18.90 8.73
C GLY A 51 -8.24 17.56 8.13
N TYR A 52 -9.03 16.79 8.88
CA TYR A 52 -9.17 15.35 8.66
C TYR A 52 -10.51 14.93 8.04
N VAL A 53 -10.46 13.81 7.34
CA VAL A 53 -11.63 13.03 6.90
C VAL A 53 -11.66 11.73 7.70
N THR A 54 -12.78 11.49 8.37
CA THR A 54 -13.06 10.20 9.03
C THR A 54 -14.35 9.61 8.48
N ILE A 55 -14.28 8.36 8.05
CA ILE A 55 -15.43 7.57 7.62
C ILE A 55 -15.53 6.34 8.52
N ASN A 56 -16.66 6.16 9.20
CA ASN A 56 -16.91 5.06 10.12
C ASN A 56 -18.22 4.34 9.79
N ALA A 57 -18.15 3.26 9.01
CA ALA A 57 -19.29 2.37 8.74
C ALA A 57 -19.31 1.21 9.77
N GLN A 58 -19.98 1.41 10.90
CA GLN A 58 -19.99 0.47 12.03
C GLN A 58 -20.89 -0.76 11.83
N GLY A 59 -21.71 -0.78 10.77
CA GLY A 59 -22.57 -1.91 10.41
C GLY A 59 -22.45 -2.36 8.96
N GLY A 60 -21.49 -1.82 8.20
CA GLY A 60 -21.41 -2.05 6.77
C GLY A 60 -20.06 -1.73 6.16
N LYS A 61 -20.09 -1.52 4.85
CA LYS A 61 -18.96 -1.26 3.97
C LYS A 61 -18.78 0.22 3.70
N VAL A 62 -17.60 0.60 3.24
CA VAL A 62 -17.34 1.94 2.69
C VAL A 62 -17.12 1.84 1.19
N TYR A 63 -17.85 2.64 0.42
CA TYR A 63 -17.66 2.80 -1.02
C TYR A 63 -17.20 4.23 -1.31
N ALA A 64 -15.88 4.44 -1.39
CA ALA A 64 -15.30 5.70 -1.81
C ALA A 64 -15.26 5.77 -3.35
N GLN A 65 -16.39 6.15 -3.93
CA GLN A 65 -16.58 6.20 -5.39
C GLN A 65 -16.00 7.46 -6.05
N GLY A 66 -15.46 8.37 -5.24
CA GLY A 66 -14.73 9.53 -5.73
C GLY A 66 -13.63 9.94 -4.76
N PRO A 67 -12.86 10.99 -5.10
CA PRO A 67 -11.64 11.30 -4.41
C PRO A 67 -11.87 11.68 -2.95
N ILE A 68 -10.92 11.31 -2.10
CA ILE A 68 -10.86 11.75 -0.71
C ILE A 68 -9.58 12.54 -0.52
N THR A 69 -9.72 13.81 -0.13
CA THR A 69 -8.59 14.71 0.14
C THR A 69 -8.73 15.28 1.55
N ALA A 70 -7.66 15.19 2.34
CA ALA A 70 -7.58 15.77 3.68
C ALA A 70 -6.28 16.56 3.84
N GLY A 71 -6.35 17.74 4.45
CA GLY A 71 -5.18 18.55 4.81
C GLY A 71 -4.32 17.90 5.90
N THR A 72 -4.89 16.99 6.70
CA THR A 72 -4.15 16.12 7.61
C THR A 72 -4.46 14.66 7.33
N ASN A 73 -5.38 14.04 8.06
CA ASN A 73 -5.54 12.58 8.07
C ASN A 73 -6.77 12.12 7.30
N VAL A 74 -6.65 10.97 6.65
CA VAL A 74 -7.76 10.16 6.17
C VAL A 74 -7.83 8.89 6.99
N GLU A 75 -8.91 8.70 7.73
CA GLU A 75 -9.18 7.46 8.46
C GLU A 75 -10.46 6.81 7.93
N ILE A 76 -10.36 5.56 7.49
CA ILE A 76 -11.49 4.79 6.97
C ILE A 76 -11.65 3.51 7.79
N THR A 77 -12.82 3.37 8.39
CA THR A 77 -13.25 2.19 9.13
C THR A 77 -14.51 1.62 8.49
N ALA A 78 -14.47 0.33 8.22
CA ALA A 78 -15.63 -0.50 7.93
C ALA A 78 -15.58 -1.69 8.90
N THR A 79 -16.74 -2.20 9.29
CA THR A 79 -16.84 -3.35 10.23
C THR A 79 -17.23 -4.65 9.53
N ASP A 80 -17.69 -4.56 8.28
CA ASP A 80 -17.90 -5.73 7.43
C ASP A 80 -16.64 -6.60 7.38
N GLU A 81 -16.78 -7.91 7.58
CA GLU A 81 -15.65 -8.84 7.64
C GLU A 81 -15.25 -9.39 6.28
N SER A 82 -15.90 -8.97 5.19
CA SER A 82 -15.55 -9.40 3.84
C SER A 82 -14.13 -9.00 3.46
N SER A 83 -13.61 -9.62 2.39
CA SER A 83 -12.31 -9.30 1.82
C SER A 83 -12.23 -7.91 1.18
N ASP A 84 -13.35 -7.20 1.12
CA ASP A 84 -13.58 -5.95 0.40
C ASP A 84 -14.53 -5.03 1.20
N ALA A 85 -14.20 -4.83 2.48
CA ALA A 85 -15.00 -4.01 3.39
C ALA A 85 -14.90 -2.50 3.05
N ILE A 86 -13.78 -2.08 2.48
CA ILE A 86 -13.52 -0.72 2.01
C ILE A 86 -13.21 -0.79 0.52
N PHE A 87 -13.99 -0.09 -0.30
CA PHE A 87 -13.74 0.10 -1.73
C PHE A 87 -13.27 1.52 -1.99
N ILE A 88 -12.19 1.66 -2.74
CA ILE A 88 -11.60 2.94 -3.14
C ILE A 88 -11.54 2.96 -4.68
N ASP A 89 -12.45 3.70 -5.30
CA ASP A 89 -12.51 3.82 -6.77
C ASP A 89 -11.69 4.99 -7.31
N GLU A 90 -11.23 5.90 -6.44
CA GLU A 90 -10.44 7.07 -6.80
C GLU A 90 -9.28 7.31 -5.81
N ASN A 91 -8.39 8.24 -6.15
CA ASN A 91 -7.23 8.53 -5.31
C ASN A 91 -7.62 9.02 -3.90
N VAL A 92 -6.80 8.65 -2.92
CA VAL A 92 -6.87 9.16 -1.55
C VAL A 92 -5.61 9.95 -1.25
N ASN A 93 -5.77 11.20 -0.83
CA ASN A 93 -4.66 12.10 -0.51
C ASN A 93 -4.82 12.66 0.90
N ALA A 94 -3.81 12.49 1.73
CA ALA A 94 -3.76 12.99 3.10
C ALA A 94 -2.49 13.83 3.29
N GLY A 95 -2.60 15.02 3.88
CA GLY A 95 -1.43 15.85 4.20
C GLY A 95 -0.55 15.28 5.31
N SER A 96 -1.05 14.34 6.11
CA SER A 96 -0.28 13.54 7.07
C SER A 96 -0.55 12.06 6.86
N ASP A 97 -1.61 11.49 7.44
CA ASP A 97 -1.72 10.02 7.49
C ASP A 97 -2.91 9.46 6.71
N ILE A 98 -2.73 8.31 6.07
CA ILE A 98 -3.82 7.42 5.63
C ILE A 98 -3.86 6.21 6.54
N LEU A 99 -5.01 5.95 7.18
CA LEU A 99 -5.25 4.77 8.00
C LEU A 99 -6.48 3.99 7.50
N LEU A 100 -6.23 2.79 6.99
CA LEU A 100 -7.24 1.85 6.51
C LEU A 100 -7.44 0.74 7.54
N LYS A 101 -8.56 0.77 8.27
CA LYS A 101 -8.78 -0.11 9.43
C LYS A 101 -9.38 -1.49 9.09
N ASN A 102 -9.66 -1.76 7.82
CA ASN A 102 -10.19 -3.06 7.40
C ASN A 102 -9.72 -3.46 5.99
N ASN A 103 -10.13 -4.64 5.53
CA ASN A 103 -9.79 -5.15 4.21
C ASN A 103 -10.21 -4.15 3.13
N THR A 104 -9.24 -3.75 2.32
CA THR A 104 -9.40 -2.68 1.35
C THR A 104 -9.17 -3.21 -0.05
N PHE A 105 -10.07 -2.83 -0.95
CA PHE A 105 -9.97 -3.01 -2.38
C PHE A 105 -9.84 -1.64 -3.05
N VAL A 106 -8.84 -1.50 -3.91
CA VAL A 106 -8.54 -0.28 -4.65
C VAL A 106 -8.75 -0.54 -6.14
N ALA A 107 -9.42 0.37 -6.83
CA ALA A 107 -9.59 0.26 -8.28
C ALA A 107 -8.25 0.34 -9.04
N HIS A 108 -8.32 0.05 -10.34
CA HIS A 108 -7.16 0.05 -11.23
C HIS A 108 -6.56 1.46 -11.39
N SER A 109 -5.22 1.55 -11.34
CA SER A 109 -4.43 2.78 -11.54
C SER A 109 -4.79 3.90 -10.56
N LYS A 110 -4.86 3.56 -9.28
CA LYS A 110 -5.12 4.53 -8.21
C LYS A 110 -3.93 4.65 -7.29
N LYS A 111 -3.92 5.76 -6.56
CA LYS A 111 -2.85 6.15 -5.65
C LYS A 111 -3.39 6.43 -4.25
N LEU A 112 -2.67 5.94 -3.25
CA LEU A 112 -2.81 6.32 -1.85
C LEU A 112 -1.60 7.18 -1.48
N THR A 113 -1.81 8.47 -1.25
CA THR A 113 -0.74 9.44 -0.97
C THR A 113 -0.89 10.03 0.42
N ALA A 114 0.13 9.91 1.26
CA ALA A 114 0.18 10.48 2.59
C ALA A 114 1.44 11.35 2.75
N GLY A 115 1.34 12.48 3.46
CA GLY A 115 2.51 13.30 3.77
C GLY A 115 3.46 12.64 4.76
N SER A 116 2.93 11.86 5.71
CA SER A 116 3.65 11.06 6.69
C SER A 116 3.44 9.59 6.41
N ASP A 117 2.39 8.94 6.96
CA ASP A 117 2.28 7.48 6.93
C ASP A 117 1.11 6.96 6.09
N VAL A 118 1.30 5.84 5.39
CA VAL A 118 0.21 5.00 4.88
C VAL A 118 0.18 3.70 5.67
N THR A 119 -0.91 3.45 6.40
CA THR A 119 -1.08 2.23 7.19
C THR A 119 -2.34 1.47 6.78
N VAL A 120 -2.14 0.21 6.41
CA VAL A 120 -3.20 -0.82 6.41
C VAL A 120 -3.12 -1.55 7.72
N ASN A 121 -4.20 -1.55 8.49
CA ASN A 121 -4.19 -2.05 9.87
C ASN A 121 -3.80 -3.53 9.96
N ARG A 122 -3.26 -3.94 11.11
CA ARG A 122 -2.71 -5.28 11.33
C ARG A 122 -3.72 -6.38 11.00
N GLY A 123 -3.28 -7.37 10.25
CA GLY A 123 -4.09 -8.51 9.79
C GLY A 123 -5.09 -8.17 8.69
N LYS A 124 -5.12 -6.93 8.18
CA LYS A 124 -6.03 -6.51 7.11
C LYS A 124 -5.35 -6.59 5.75
N LYS A 125 -6.14 -6.99 4.76
CA LYS A 125 -5.71 -7.15 3.37
C LYS A 125 -5.81 -5.84 2.61
N LEU A 126 -4.83 -5.56 1.75
CA LEU A 126 -4.94 -4.57 0.68
C LEU A 126 -4.96 -5.29 -0.67
N SER A 127 -5.88 -4.92 -1.54
CA SER A 127 -5.94 -5.49 -2.88
C SER A 127 -6.23 -4.44 -3.93
N SER A 128 -5.80 -4.68 -5.18
CA SER A 128 -6.15 -3.81 -6.31
C SER A 128 -6.52 -4.58 -7.57
N ASN A 129 -7.48 -4.04 -8.32
CA ASN A 129 -7.86 -4.57 -9.64
C ASN A 129 -6.84 -4.29 -10.75
N GLY A 130 -5.72 -3.64 -10.45
CA GLY A 130 -4.74 -3.25 -11.45
C GLY A 130 -3.47 -2.75 -10.80
N ASN A 131 -2.87 -1.74 -11.42
CA ASN A 131 -1.73 -1.03 -10.85
C ASN A 131 -2.16 -0.25 -9.62
N LEU A 132 -1.35 -0.30 -8.57
CA LEU A 132 -1.53 0.45 -7.34
C LEU A 132 -0.23 1.15 -6.97
N GLU A 133 -0.34 2.43 -6.62
CA GLU A 133 0.76 3.22 -6.07
C GLU A 133 0.43 3.62 -4.63
N VAL A 134 1.39 3.42 -3.74
CA VAL A 134 1.30 3.79 -2.32
C VAL A 134 2.50 4.65 -1.97
N GLU A 135 2.25 5.90 -1.58
CA GLU A 135 3.28 6.88 -1.30
C GLU A 135 3.10 7.47 0.11
N ALA A 136 4.18 7.45 0.89
CA ALA A 136 4.34 8.12 2.17
C ALA A 136 5.52 9.09 2.06
N VAL A 137 5.27 10.40 1.91
CA VAL A 137 6.32 11.35 1.48
C VAL A 137 7.48 11.44 2.47
N THR A 138 7.19 11.50 3.77
CA THR A 138 8.21 11.66 4.83
C THR A 138 8.14 10.59 5.91
N GLY A 139 7.20 9.64 5.80
CA GLY A 139 6.96 8.62 6.81
C GLY A 139 6.99 7.23 6.20
N ASN A 140 6.21 6.34 6.80
CA ASN A 140 6.30 4.90 6.59
C ASN A 140 5.17 4.41 5.70
N VAL A 141 5.43 3.31 4.98
CA VAL A 141 4.36 2.47 4.45
C VAL A 141 4.31 1.17 5.22
N ILE A 142 3.16 0.91 5.86
CA ILE A 142 2.93 -0.27 6.69
C ILE A 142 1.76 -1.07 6.12
N PHE A 143 2.07 -2.25 5.60
CA PHE A 143 1.07 -3.26 5.25
C PHE A 143 0.89 -4.24 6.40
N GLY A 144 -0.21 -4.08 7.14
CA GLY A 144 -0.54 -4.92 8.30
C GLY A 144 -0.84 -6.38 7.97
N GLY A 145 -1.13 -6.72 6.72
CA GLY A 145 -1.48 -8.06 6.27
C GLY A 145 -1.09 -8.31 4.81
N GLU A 146 -1.84 -9.17 4.13
CA GLU A 146 -1.59 -9.55 2.73
C GLU A 146 -1.83 -8.36 1.78
N VAL A 147 -0.96 -8.22 0.77
CA VAL A 147 -1.14 -7.26 -0.34
C VAL A 147 -1.21 -8.01 -1.66
N VAL A 148 -2.26 -7.78 -2.45
CA VAL A 148 -2.44 -8.43 -3.76
C VAL A 148 -2.85 -7.44 -4.84
N THR A 149 -2.03 -7.25 -5.87
CA THR A 149 -2.38 -6.45 -7.05
C THR A 149 -2.53 -7.34 -8.29
N ARG A 150 -3.44 -6.96 -9.20
CA ARG A 150 -3.56 -7.63 -10.50
C ARG A 150 -2.55 -7.14 -11.53
N GLY A 151 -2.04 -5.92 -11.37
CA GLY A 151 -0.92 -5.35 -12.13
C GLY A 151 0.24 -5.01 -11.20
N SER A 152 0.98 -3.94 -11.53
CA SER A 152 2.13 -3.51 -10.75
C SER A 152 1.75 -3.00 -9.35
N LEU A 153 2.67 -3.15 -8.40
CA LEU A 153 2.62 -2.47 -7.11
C LEU A 153 3.86 -1.60 -6.97
N THR A 154 3.68 -0.30 -6.83
CA THR A 154 4.74 0.66 -6.52
C THR A 154 4.54 1.19 -5.11
N VAL A 155 5.57 1.13 -4.28
CA VAL A 155 5.56 1.59 -2.90
C VAL A 155 6.75 2.48 -2.66
N ASP A 156 6.50 3.73 -2.32
CA ASP A 156 7.53 4.71 -1.99
C ASP A 156 7.28 5.24 -0.57
N ALA A 157 8.27 5.07 0.31
CA ALA A 157 8.22 5.56 1.68
C ALA A 157 9.43 6.45 1.94
N GLY A 158 9.19 7.63 2.49
CA GLY A 158 10.24 8.55 2.92
C GLY A 158 11.14 7.93 3.98
N THR A 159 10.63 6.98 4.77
CA THR A 159 11.40 6.24 5.80
C THR A 159 11.27 4.73 5.56
N ASP A 160 10.56 4.00 6.44
CA ASP A 160 10.50 2.54 6.37
C ASP A 160 9.36 2.01 5.49
N ILE A 161 9.62 0.86 4.84
CA ILE A 161 8.57 -0.01 4.31
C ILE A 161 8.49 -1.27 5.17
N THR A 162 7.32 -1.57 5.72
CA THR A 162 7.08 -2.83 6.45
C THR A 162 5.91 -3.61 5.84
N ALA A 163 6.20 -4.79 5.30
CA ALA A 163 5.20 -5.74 4.84
C ALA A 163 5.07 -6.92 5.84
N HIS A 164 3.99 -6.93 6.63
CA HIS A 164 3.76 -7.99 7.61
C HIS A 164 3.24 -9.30 7.01
N GLY A 165 2.47 -9.22 5.92
CA GLY A 165 1.98 -10.38 5.17
C GLY A 165 2.69 -10.56 3.85
N ASN A 166 2.25 -11.55 3.08
CA ASN A 166 2.73 -11.76 1.72
C ASN A 166 2.36 -10.58 0.82
N VAL A 167 3.24 -10.24 -0.11
CA VAL A 167 3.00 -9.24 -1.14
C VAL A 167 3.09 -9.91 -2.49
N THR A 168 2.00 -9.84 -3.25
CA THR A 168 1.89 -10.46 -4.56
C THR A 168 1.45 -9.43 -5.58
N ALA A 169 2.28 -9.19 -6.58
CA ALA A 169 1.95 -8.35 -7.72
C ALA A 169 1.68 -9.19 -8.97
N SER A 170 1.00 -8.57 -9.94
CA SER A 170 0.79 -9.13 -11.27
C SER A 170 -0.02 -10.43 -11.35
N THR A 171 -0.98 -10.63 -10.45
CA THR A 171 -1.84 -11.84 -10.46
C THR A 171 -2.74 -11.99 -11.70
N GLY A 172 -2.85 -10.96 -12.54
CA GLY A 172 -3.74 -10.93 -13.71
C GLY A 172 -3.11 -10.46 -15.01
N GLY A 173 -1.78 -10.34 -15.10
CA GLY A 173 -1.11 -9.82 -16.29
C GLY A 173 0.40 -9.67 -16.11
N LEU A 174 0.98 -8.67 -16.79
CA LEU A 174 2.35 -8.22 -16.57
C LEU A 174 2.38 -7.07 -15.54
N GLY A 175 3.44 -6.98 -14.77
CA GLY A 175 3.56 -5.96 -13.73
C GLY A 175 4.65 -6.26 -12.70
N ASP A 176 5.28 -5.17 -12.25
CA ASP A 176 6.42 -5.21 -11.35
C ASP A 176 5.99 -4.99 -9.89
N LEU A 177 6.81 -5.49 -8.97
CA LEU A 177 6.79 -5.09 -7.58
C LEU A 177 8.00 -4.17 -7.32
N VAL A 178 7.72 -2.89 -7.10
CA VAL A 178 8.73 -1.89 -6.78
C VAL A 178 8.51 -1.37 -5.37
N MET A 179 9.54 -1.45 -4.54
CA MET A 179 9.52 -0.92 -3.17
C MET A 179 10.78 -0.08 -2.91
N THR A 180 10.57 1.19 -2.56
CA THR A 180 11.61 2.18 -2.28
C THR A 180 11.42 2.74 -0.87
N ALA A 181 12.21 2.26 0.08
CA ALA A 181 12.37 2.91 1.38
C ALA A 181 13.43 4.04 1.28
N ASP A 182 13.39 5.00 2.22
CA ASP A 182 14.28 6.18 2.22
C ASP A 182 14.14 7.01 0.92
N SER A 183 12.91 7.18 0.42
CA SER A 183 12.67 7.85 -0.86
C SER A 183 12.87 9.37 -0.81
N ASP A 184 13.01 9.94 0.39
CA ASP A 184 13.32 11.36 0.60
C ASP A 184 14.84 11.63 0.70
N ASP A 185 15.66 10.58 0.61
CA ASP A 185 17.12 10.58 0.67
C ASP A 185 17.67 11.28 1.93
N ASN A 186 16.96 11.19 3.06
CA ASN A 186 17.42 11.77 4.32
C ASN A 186 18.47 10.88 5.02
N GLY A 187 18.59 9.60 4.59
CA GLY A 187 19.55 8.62 5.09
C GLY A 187 18.99 7.67 6.15
N ASP A 188 17.68 7.65 6.38
CA ASP A 188 16.97 6.69 7.23
C ASP A 188 15.87 5.95 6.44
N GLY A 189 15.60 4.69 6.79
CA GLY A 189 14.57 3.90 6.12
C GLY A 189 15.00 2.49 5.72
N ASP A 190 14.58 1.49 6.50
CA ASP A 190 14.75 0.08 6.16
C ASP A 190 13.56 -0.44 5.34
N LEU A 191 13.82 -1.42 4.47
CA LEU A 191 12.75 -2.24 3.87
C LEU A 191 12.69 -3.57 4.60
N THR A 192 11.57 -3.87 5.25
CA THR A 192 11.35 -5.15 5.94
C THR A 192 10.17 -5.90 5.35
N ALA A 193 10.43 -7.04 4.72
CA ALA A 193 9.42 -7.99 4.28
C ALA A 193 9.38 -9.19 5.25
N HIS A 194 8.30 -9.29 6.03
CA HIS A 194 8.03 -10.46 6.87
C HIS A 194 7.35 -11.60 6.11
N GLY A 195 6.58 -11.27 5.07
CA GLY A 195 5.96 -12.25 4.18
C GLY A 195 6.75 -12.46 2.89
N GLU A 196 6.29 -13.42 2.10
CA GLU A 196 6.86 -13.74 0.78
C GLU A 196 6.55 -12.62 -0.22
N LEU A 197 7.55 -12.26 -1.04
CA LEU A 197 7.39 -11.32 -2.14
C LEU A 197 7.29 -12.11 -3.46
N THR A 198 6.23 -11.90 -4.22
CA THR A 198 6.00 -12.61 -5.48
C THR A 198 5.52 -11.69 -6.59
N THR A 199 6.05 -11.88 -7.79
CA THR A 199 5.45 -11.39 -9.04
C THR A 199 5.18 -12.58 -9.96
N TYR A 200 4.10 -12.50 -10.75
CA TYR A 200 3.74 -13.52 -11.74
C TYR A 200 3.90 -13.05 -13.20
N GLY A 201 4.50 -11.88 -13.43
CA GLY A 201 4.57 -11.29 -14.76
C GLY A 201 5.53 -10.11 -14.88
N GLY A 202 6.53 -10.00 -14.02
CA GLY A 202 7.42 -8.84 -13.99
C GLY A 202 8.47 -8.91 -12.90
N ASP A 203 9.15 -7.79 -12.69
CA ASP A 203 10.34 -7.73 -11.87
C ASP A 203 10.03 -7.44 -10.40
N ILE A 204 10.95 -7.82 -9.51
CA ILE A 204 10.97 -7.39 -8.11
C ILE A 204 12.17 -6.46 -7.92
N ILE A 205 11.91 -5.18 -7.64
CA ILE A 205 12.92 -4.14 -7.48
C ILE A 205 12.82 -3.57 -6.07
N LEU A 206 13.87 -3.75 -5.27
CA LEU A 206 13.90 -3.36 -3.85
C LEU A 206 15.03 -2.36 -3.59
N SER A 207 14.70 -1.24 -2.96
CA SER A 207 15.64 -0.17 -2.59
C SER A 207 15.36 0.35 -1.18
N ALA A 208 16.40 0.87 -0.53
CA ALA A 208 16.36 1.46 0.82
C ALA A 208 17.52 2.46 0.93
N SER A 209 17.49 3.58 0.18
CA SER A 209 18.59 4.48 -0.25
C SER A 209 19.99 4.28 0.38
N ASP A 210 20.18 4.30 1.71
CA ASP A 210 21.46 3.93 2.38
C ASP A 210 21.41 2.82 3.44
N ASN A 211 20.25 2.20 3.60
CA ASN A 211 19.88 1.30 4.66
C ASN A 211 19.80 -0.16 4.20
N THR A 212 19.14 -1.01 5.00
CA THR A 212 19.14 -2.45 4.82
C THR A 212 17.77 -2.96 4.36
N ILE A 213 17.81 -3.90 3.41
CA ILE A 213 16.67 -4.69 3.00
C ILE A 213 16.69 -5.99 3.83
N TYR A 214 15.63 -6.24 4.60
CA TYR A 214 15.44 -7.46 5.38
C TYR A 214 14.36 -8.34 4.75
N LEU A 215 14.74 -9.52 4.28
CA LEU A 215 13.86 -10.50 3.66
C LEU A 215 13.72 -11.71 4.58
N ASN A 216 12.57 -11.84 5.24
CA ASN A 216 12.33 -12.93 6.20
C ASN A 216 11.70 -14.17 5.56
N GLU A 217 11.23 -14.05 4.33
CA GLU A 217 10.66 -15.14 3.54
C GLU A 217 11.27 -15.16 2.14
N ASN A 218 10.76 -16.05 1.28
CA ASN A 218 11.25 -16.16 -0.10
C ASN A 218 10.90 -14.92 -0.92
N VAL A 219 11.64 -14.76 -2.02
CA VAL A 219 11.34 -13.80 -3.07
C VAL A 219 11.31 -14.55 -4.40
N ASN A 220 10.20 -14.43 -5.13
CA ASN A 220 9.99 -15.11 -6.42
C ASN A 220 9.58 -14.09 -7.47
N ALA A 221 10.50 -13.74 -8.38
CA ALA A 221 10.19 -12.89 -9.53
C ALA A 221 9.89 -13.77 -10.75
N ASP A 222 8.65 -13.72 -11.22
CA ASP A 222 8.12 -14.41 -12.41
C ASP A 222 8.92 -15.65 -12.85
N VAL A 223 8.88 -16.68 -12.02
CA VAL A 223 9.71 -17.88 -12.16
C VAL A 223 9.34 -18.74 -13.38
N ALA A 224 8.25 -18.42 -14.08
CA ALA A 224 7.84 -19.13 -15.28
C ALA A 224 8.45 -18.49 -16.55
N ASP A 225 8.70 -17.19 -16.52
CA ASP A 225 9.16 -16.40 -17.65
C ASP A 225 10.47 -15.64 -17.32
N ASP A 226 10.58 -14.35 -17.62
CA ASP A 226 11.83 -13.57 -17.60
C ASP A 226 11.92 -12.52 -16.47
N GLY A 227 11.17 -12.70 -15.37
CA GLY A 227 11.22 -11.76 -14.25
C GLY A 227 12.57 -11.73 -13.55
N ASP A 228 13.03 -10.52 -13.23
CA ASP A 228 14.29 -10.25 -12.53
C ASP A 228 14.07 -9.90 -11.05
N ILE A 229 15.10 -10.13 -10.24
CA ILE A 229 15.22 -9.56 -8.88
C ILE A 229 16.36 -8.56 -8.86
N TRP A 230 16.08 -7.29 -8.56
CA TRP A 230 17.09 -6.25 -8.36
C TRP A 230 17.12 -5.78 -6.91
N LEU A 231 18.28 -5.93 -6.28
CA LEU A 231 18.56 -5.52 -4.90
C LEU A 231 19.48 -4.30 -4.92
N ASN A 232 18.91 -3.13 -4.68
CA ASN A 232 19.61 -1.85 -4.80
C ASN A 232 20.34 -1.43 -3.51
N ASN A 233 20.16 -2.18 -2.42
CA ASN A 233 20.76 -1.91 -1.12
C ASN A 233 21.34 -3.17 -0.46
N ASN A 234 22.03 -2.97 0.68
CA ASN A 234 22.52 -4.10 1.46
C ASN A 234 21.33 -4.96 1.88
N THR A 235 21.40 -6.25 1.60
CA THR A 235 20.28 -7.16 1.79
C THR A 235 20.68 -8.28 2.75
N VAL A 236 19.83 -8.51 3.76
CA VAL A 236 19.91 -9.60 4.70
C VAL A 236 18.72 -10.52 4.48
N VAL A 237 18.99 -11.77 4.16
CA VAL A 237 17.97 -12.80 3.98
C VAL A 237 17.98 -13.75 5.16
N ALA A 238 16.82 -14.10 5.69
CA ALA A 238 16.70 -15.03 6.80
C ALA A 238 17.22 -16.43 6.45
N HIS A 239 17.53 -17.22 7.49
CA HIS A 239 18.03 -18.59 7.32
C HIS A 239 17.02 -19.48 6.57
N GLY A 240 17.52 -20.22 5.58
CA GLY A 240 16.77 -21.25 4.86
C GLY A 240 15.81 -20.70 3.81
N LYS A 241 15.99 -19.43 3.40
CA LYS A 241 15.15 -18.78 2.40
C LYS A 241 15.84 -18.76 1.03
N LYS A 242 15.04 -18.47 0.02
CA LYS A 242 15.44 -18.51 -1.38
C LYS A 242 15.03 -17.23 -2.12
N LEU A 243 15.93 -16.75 -2.97
CA LEU A 243 15.63 -15.78 -4.02
C LEU A 243 15.58 -16.54 -5.35
N THR A 244 14.45 -16.49 -6.06
CA THR A 244 14.26 -17.15 -7.35
C THR A 244 13.79 -16.15 -8.38
N ALA A 245 14.55 -15.98 -9.46
CA ALA A 245 14.16 -15.17 -10.62
C ALA A 245 13.99 -16.05 -11.87
N GLY A 246 13.05 -15.70 -12.73
CA GLY A 246 12.92 -16.28 -14.06
C GLY A 246 14.15 -16.01 -14.93
N SER A 247 14.67 -14.77 -14.88
CA SER A 247 15.88 -14.36 -15.59
C SER A 247 17.04 -14.12 -14.62
N ASP A 248 17.29 -12.89 -14.16
CA ASP A 248 18.48 -12.51 -13.40
C ASP A 248 18.17 -12.23 -11.92
N VAL A 249 19.13 -12.54 -11.04
CA VAL A 249 19.19 -11.98 -9.69
C VAL A 249 20.40 -11.06 -9.61
N THR A 250 20.16 -9.75 -9.45
CA THR A 250 21.21 -8.74 -9.42
C THR A 250 21.28 -8.04 -8.07
N VAL A 251 22.46 -8.08 -7.46
CA VAL A 251 22.83 -7.22 -6.32
C VAL A 251 23.63 -6.05 -6.87
N ASN A 252 23.13 -4.83 -6.68
CA ASN A 252 23.73 -3.63 -7.25
C ASN A 252 25.16 -3.39 -6.80
N ARG A 253 25.86 -2.59 -7.60
CA ARG A 253 27.28 -2.35 -7.41
C ARG A 253 27.59 -1.79 -6.03
N GLY A 254 28.56 -2.39 -5.33
CA GLY A 254 28.99 -1.97 -3.99
C GLY A 254 28.01 -2.33 -2.86
N LYS A 255 26.93 -3.05 -3.15
CA LYS A 255 25.97 -3.55 -2.15
C LYS A 255 26.28 -5.01 -1.81
N LYS A 256 25.84 -5.44 -0.63
CA LYS A 256 26.09 -6.81 -0.12
C LYS A 256 24.79 -7.59 -0.03
N LEU A 257 24.83 -8.87 -0.42
CA LEU A 257 23.80 -9.85 -0.07
C LEU A 257 24.37 -10.80 0.98
N SER A 258 23.64 -10.99 2.07
CA SER A 258 24.02 -11.90 3.15
C SER A 258 22.84 -12.75 3.59
N GLY A 259 23.09 -14.01 3.89
CA GLY A 259 22.12 -14.88 4.57
C GLY A 259 22.45 -14.94 6.07
N SER A 260 21.43 -14.96 6.92
CA SER A 260 21.57 -15.30 8.35
C SER A 260 21.85 -16.80 8.58
N GLY A 261 22.23 -17.52 7.52
CA GLY A 261 22.33 -18.96 7.43
C GLY A 261 22.39 -19.41 5.97
N ASN A 262 21.87 -20.62 5.70
CA ASN A 262 21.76 -21.10 4.33
C ASN A 262 20.86 -20.17 3.50
N LEU A 263 21.39 -19.64 2.42
CA LEU A 263 20.69 -18.81 1.43
C LEU A 263 20.86 -19.46 0.07
N ALA A 264 19.76 -19.71 -0.62
CA ALA A 264 19.76 -20.13 -2.01
C ALA A 264 19.42 -18.94 -2.92
N VAL A 265 20.18 -18.75 -3.98
CA VAL A 265 19.91 -17.74 -5.02
C VAL A 265 19.91 -18.45 -6.36
N GLU A 266 18.82 -18.34 -7.09
CA GLU A 266 18.60 -19.03 -8.35
C GLU A 266 18.06 -18.07 -9.42
N ALA A 267 18.69 -18.12 -10.58
CA ALA A 267 18.30 -17.49 -11.82
C ALA A 267 18.01 -18.63 -12.81
N ILE A 268 16.76 -18.77 -13.28
CA ILE A 268 16.33 -19.95 -14.05
C ILE A 268 16.96 -19.94 -15.44
N THR A 269 16.88 -18.80 -16.13
CA THR A 269 17.41 -18.63 -17.49
C THR A 269 18.59 -17.67 -17.57
N GLY A 270 18.72 -16.75 -16.62
CA GLY A 270 19.75 -15.74 -16.56
C GLY A 270 20.90 -16.07 -15.61
N ASN A 271 21.36 -15.06 -14.90
CA ASN A 271 22.57 -15.03 -14.11
C ASN A 271 22.29 -14.58 -12.68
N VAL A 272 23.14 -15.05 -11.77
CA VAL A 272 23.26 -14.46 -10.44
C VAL A 272 24.44 -13.51 -10.46
N ILE A 273 24.18 -12.21 -10.30
CA ILE A 273 25.15 -11.13 -10.43
C ILE A 273 25.36 -10.48 -9.06
N PHE A 274 26.58 -10.59 -8.54
CA PHE A 274 27.01 -9.89 -7.34
C PHE A 274 27.88 -8.69 -7.74
N GLY A 275 27.37 -7.47 -7.62
CA GLY A 275 28.06 -6.24 -8.03
C GLY A 275 29.22 -5.80 -7.12
N GLY A 276 29.95 -6.72 -6.50
CA GLY A 276 30.99 -6.45 -5.48
C GLY A 276 31.93 -5.28 -5.75
#